data_AF-A0A6J4M895-F1
#
_entry.id   AF-A0A6J4M895-F1
#
_cell.length_a   1.000
_cell.length_b   1.000
_cell.length_c   1.000
_cell.angle_alpha   90.00
_cell.angle_beta   90.00
_cell.angle_gamma   90.00
#
_symmetry.space_group_name_H-M   'P 1'
#
loop_
_entity.id
_entity.type
_entity.pdbx_description
1 polymer ?
#
loop_
_entity_poly.entity_id
_entity_poly.type
_entity_poly.pdbx_seq_one_letter_code
_entity_poly.pdbx_strand_id
1 'polypeptide(L)'
;MRNQSAARVVTGKYNGRMGPLKRSKAGRSAWREHRRRMIPGVVFAIVLMIVCFLYGGLVANGYVEGFAAILFGLCLVALYVFWDKSTDRIDQRWGEGARGESKVGAELERLHKQGFYVFHDWDSGRGNVDHFAIGPQGVFAVEAKALRGEVTCEGGRLLVGGRPVPGKDVAKQAMGEAMDVKRLVRESSGLDPFVHAILCFSRAEVSCYAPVGNVEVTNLGSLNRALVERPERYSPKEVKAISRLLEKRLGVSPAAGPGSPPDEPSKVAKFLIRERNVVLAMLCLLVVVSILFAGTTANLLQQLVDMYRSAEAIGN
;
A
#
# COMPACT_ATOMS: atom_id res chain seq x y z
N MET A 1 48.02 -18.07 -3.69
CA MET A 1 47.79 -16.62 -3.52
C MET A 1 46.31 -16.40 -3.25
N ARG A 2 45.97 -16.01 -2.01
CA ARG A 2 44.59 -15.79 -1.52
C ARG A 2 44.08 -14.45 -2.03
N ASN A 3 42.91 -14.43 -2.66
CA ASN A 3 42.25 -13.19 -3.03
C ASN A 3 41.21 -12.82 -1.95
N GLN A 4 41.63 -11.95 -1.03
CA GLN A 4 40.77 -11.28 -0.05
C GLN A 4 40.31 -9.95 -0.65
N SER A 5 39.05 -9.86 -1.07
CA SER A 5 38.33 -8.59 -1.35
C SER A 5 36.94 -8.98 -1.90
N ALA A 6 35.79 -8.58 -1.37
CA ALA A 6 35.46 -7.53 -0.43
C ALA A 6 34.25 -7.99 0.42
N ALA A 7 34.50 -8.44 1.64
CA ALA A 7 33.48 -8.51 2.68
C ALA A 7 33.46 -7.14 3.38
N ARG A 8 32.70 -6.19 2.84
CA ARG A 8 32.44 -4.92 3.53
C ARG A 8 31.34 -5.17 4.58
N VAL A 9 31.71 -5.89 5.63
CA VAL A 9 30.93 -5.98 6.86
C VAL A 9 30.95 -4.58 7.46
N VAL A 10 29.80 -3.93 7.49
CA VAL A 10 29.58 -2.71 8.26
C VAL A 10 29.62 -3.09 9.74
N THR A 11 30.82 -3.17 10.31
CA THR A 11 31.01 -3.19 11.77
C THR A 11 30.89 -1.76 12.27
N GLY A 12 29.64 -1.29 12.40
CA GLY A 12 29.35 -0.11 13.20
C GLY A 12 29.77 -0.38 14.65
N LYS A 13 30.67 0.43 15.19
CA LYS A 13 30.96 0.49 16.62
C LYS A 13 29.66 0.86 17.36
N TYR A 14 28.99 -0.11 17.97
CA TYR A 14 27.78 0.12 18.77
C TYR A 14 28.18 0.35 20.23
N ASN A 15 28.35 1.62 20.59
CA ASN A 15 28.34 2.11 21.98
C ASN A 15 27.11 2.99 22.14
N GLY A 16 26.27 2.70 23.15
CA GLY A 16 25.17 3.57 23.57
C GLY A 16 23.82 2.85 23.59
N ARG A 17 23.13 2.95 24.73
CA ARG A 17 21.79 2.40 25.00
C ARG A 17 20.86 2.58 23.80
N MET A 18 20.51 1.50 23.10
CA MET A 18 19.48 1.56 22.08
C MET A 18 18.15 1.89 22.77
N GLY A 19 17.56 3.04 22.40
CA GLY A 19 16.14 3.27 22.62
C GLY A 19 15.32 2.12 22.01
N PRO A 20 14.04 1.98 22.38
CA PRO A 20 13.22 0.89 21.87
C PRO A 20 13.24 0.88 20.33
N LEU A 21 13.55 -0.27 19.75
CA LEU A 21 13.55 -0.44 18.30
C LEU A 21 12.15 -0.15 17.76
N LYS A 22 12.08 0.41 16.55
CA LYS A 22 10.79 0.61 15.88
C LYS A 22 10.17 -0.76 15.60
N ARG A 23 8.86 -0.88 15.83
CA ARG A 23 8.10 -2.08 15.48
C ARG A 23 7.94 -2.21 13.95
N SER A 24 7.95 -3.46 13.48
CA SER A 24 7.57 -3.79 12.10
C SER A 24 6.11 -3.41 11.84
N LYS A 25 5.74 -3.09 10.59
CA LYS A 25 4.38 -2.66 10.25
C LYS A 25 3.94 -3.30 8.95
N ALA A 26 2.77 -3.92 8.97
CA ALA A 26 2.13 -4.48 7.78
C ALA A 26 1.89 -3.42 6.70
N GLY A 27 2.04 -3.81 5.43
CA GLY A 27 1.72 -2.96 4.29
C GLY A 27 2.66 -1.77 4.06
N ARG A 28 3.77 -1.62 4.80
CA ARG A 28 4.60 -0.42 4.71
C ARG A 28 5.26 -0.27 3.33
N SER A 29 5.79 -1.33 2.72
CA SER A 29 6.31 -1.28 1.35
C SER A 29 5.20 -1.11 0.32
N ALA A 30 4.06 -1.79 0.46
CA ALA A 30 2.91 -1.66 -0.42
C ALA A 30 2.33 -0.23 -0.43
N TRP A 31 2.19 0.40 0.73
CA TRP A 31 1.80 1.81 0.85
C TRP A 31 2.82 2.76 0.22
N ARG A 32 4.12 2.44 0.32
CA ARG A 32 5.19 3.23 -0.32
C ARG A 32 5.09 3.15 -1.84
N GLU A 33 4.85 1.97 -2.38
CA GLU A 33 4.70 1.75 -3.82
C GLU A 33 3.42 2.38 -4.36
N HIS A 34 2.29 2.22 -3.67
CA HIS A 34 1.04 2.93 -3.98
C HIS A 34 1.28 4.45 -4.03
N ARG A 35 1.93 5.02 -3.00
CA ARG A 35 2.26 6.45 -2.97
C ARG A 35 3.16 6.86 -4.13
N ARG A 36 4.19 6.07 -4.43
CA ARG A 36 5.14 6.35 -5.52
C ARG A 36 4.42 6.45 -6.87
N ARG A 37 3.41 5.60 -7.11
CA ARG A 37 2.61 5.61 -8.34
C ARG A 37 1.60 6.76 -8.40
N MET A 38 1.16 7.25 -7.25
CA MET A 38 0.28 8.42 -7.15
C MET A 38 1.01 9.75 -7.36
N ILE A 39 2.31 9.84 -7.04
CA ILE A 39 3.09 11.10 -7.11
C ILE A 39 3.03 11.77 -8.50
N PRO A 40 3.25 11.09 -9.64
CA PRO A 40 3.16 11.73 -10.95
C PRO A 40 1.79 12.35 -11.24
N GLY A 41 0.72 11.68 -10.81
CA GLY A 41 -0.65 12.20 -10.93
C GLY A 41 -0.84 13.47 -10.10
N VAL A 42 -0.33 13.50 -8.87
CA VAL A 42 -0.41 14.70 -8.01
C VAL A 42 0.40 15.86 -8.60
N VAL A 43 1.61 15.60 -9.11
CA VAL A 43 2.44 16.63 -9.77
C VAL A 43 1.74 17.17 -11.01
N PHE A 44 1.17 16.29 -11.83
CA PHE A 44 0.39 16.69 -13.00
C PHE A 44 -0.79 17.60 -12.63
N ALA A 45 -1.53 17.29 -11.57
CA ALA A 45 -2.63 18.12 -11.09
C ALA A 45 -2.16 19.51 -10.62
N ILE A 46 -1.02 19.59 -9.93
CA ILE A 46 -0.42 20.88 -9.51
C ILE A 46 0.02 21.70 -10.73
N VAL A 47 0.66 21.07 -11.71
CA VAL A 47 1.06 21.76 -12.95
C VAL A 47 -0.16 22.26 -13.72
N LEU A 48 -1.19 21.42 -13.87
CA LEU A 48 -2.44 21.78 -14.53
C LEU A 48 -3.09 22.99 -13.86
N MET A 49 -3.09 23.02 -12.53
CA MET A 49 -3.60 24.12 -11.72
C MET A 49 -2.84 25.43 -11.97
N ILE A 50 -1.51 25.38 -12.04
CA ILE A 50 -0.68 26.53 -12.39
C ILE A 50 -0.99 27.01 -13.82
N VAL A 51 -1.11 26.08 -14.78
CA VAL A 51 -1.45 26.42 -16.17
C VAL A 51 -2.83 27.08 -16.26
N CYS A 52 -3.83 26.57 -15.53
CA CYS A 52 -5.16 27.19 -15.46
C CYS A 52 -5.11 28.60 -14.88
N PHE A 53 -4.33 28.80 -13.81
CA PHE A 53 -4.15 30.10 -13.18
C PHE A 53 -3.50 31.12 -14.14
N LEU A 54 -2.42 30.73 -14.82
CA LEU A 54 -1.74 31.57 -15.80
C LEU A 54 -2.64 31.88 -17.01
N TYR A 55 -3.36 30.88 -17.52
CA TYR A 55 -4.29 31.06 -18.63
C TYR A 55 -5.45 31.99 -18.28
N GLY A 56 -6.01 31.86 -17.08
CA GLY A 56 -7.02 32.79 -16.56
C GLY A 56 -6.50 34.24 -16.50
N GLY A 57 -5.23 34.42 -16.11
CA GLY A 57 -4.55 35.72 -16.20
C GLY A 57 -4.47 36.27 -17.63
N LEU A 58 -4.16 35.44 -18.63
CA LEU A 58 -4.09 35.87 -20.03
C LEU A 58 -5.46 36.30 -20.58
N VAL A 59 -6.50 35.53 -20.29
CA VAL A 59 -7.89 35.86 -20.69
C VAL A 59 -8.33 37.17 -20.02
N ALA A 60 -8.05 37.34 -18.72
CA ALA A 60 -8.42 38.54 -17.96
C ALA A 60 -7.78 39.83 -18.50
N ASN A 61 -6.61 39.73 -19.13
CA ASN A 61 -5.90 40.86 -19.74
C ASN A 61 -6.22 41.03 -21.25
N GLY A 62 -7.19 40.27 -21.78
CA GLY A 62 -7.66 40.41 -23.16
C GLY A 62 -6.71 39.83 -24.22
N TYR A 63 -5.70 39.04 -23.83
CA TYR A 63 -4.76 38.43 -24.78
C TYR A 63 -5.31 37.19 -25.50
N VAL A 64 -6.47 36.68 -25.08
CA VAL A 64 -7.03 35.40 -25.55
C VAL A 64 -8.52 35.52 -25.82
N GLU A 65 -8.95 35.13 -27.02
CA GLU A 65 -10.36 35.17 -27.43
C GLU A 65 -11.21 34.09 -26.74
N GLY A 66 -12.52 34.35 -26.58
CA GLY A 66 -13.44 33.49 -25.82
C GLY A 66 -13.57 32.05 -26.34
N PHE A 67 -13.40 31.81 -27.65
CA PHE A 67 -13.45 30.46 -28.22
C PHE A 67 -12.28 29.57 -27.74
N ALA A 68 -11.09 30.17 -27.54
CA ALA A 68 -9.93 29.45 -27.03
C ALA A 68 -10.16 29.02 -25.56
N ALA A 69 -10.93 29.80 -24.79
CA ALA A 69 -11.27 29.46 -23.41
C ALA A 69 -12.20 28.24 -23.33
N ILE A 70 -13.13 28.09 -24.29
CA ILE A 70 -14.03 26.92 -24.38
C ILE A 70 -13.21 25.66 -24.74
N LEU A 71 -12.34 25.74 -25.75
CA LEU A 71 -11.46 24.62 -26.11
C LEU A 71 -10.52 24.22 -24.98
N PHE A 72 -9.97 25.20 -24.25
CA PHE A 72 -9.16 24.96 -23.06
C PHE A 72 -9.98 24.23 -21.99
N GLY A 73 -11.20 24.70 -21.68
CA GLY A 73 -12.11 24.04 -20.75
C GLY A 73 -12.42 22.59 -21.13
N LEU A 74 -12.69 22.30 -22.41
CA LEU A 74 -12.94 20.94 -22.89
C LEU A 74 -11.70 20.04 -22.75
N CYS A 75 -10.51 20.56 -23.06
CA CYS A 75 -9.24 19.86 -22.82
C CYS A 75 -9.02 19.55 -21.33
N LEU A 76 -9.37 20.47 -20.43
CA LEU A 76 -9.28 20.24 -18.97
C LEU A 76 -10.22 19.13 -18.52
N VAL A 77 -11.47 19.11 -19.01
CA VAL A 77 -12.43 18.05 -18.68
C VAL A 77 -11.91 16.69 -19.17
N ALA A 78 -11.40 16.60 -20.40
CA ALA A 78 -10.82 15.37 -20.93
C ALA A 78 -9.60 14.89 -20.12
N LEU A 79 -8.72 15.82 -19.72
CA LEU A 79 -7.56 15.52 -18.87
C LEU A 79 -7.97 15.06 -17.46
N TYR A 80 -8.98 15.70 -16.86
CA TYR A 80 -9.52 15.31 -15.56
C TYR A 80 -10.11 13.89 -15.60
N VAL A 81 -10.96 13.59 -16.59
CA VAL A 81 -11.55 12.25 -16.74
C VAL A 81 -10.49 11.18 -16.98
N PHE A 82 -9.43 11.49 -17.73
CA PHE A 82 -8.30 10.58 -17.92
C PHE A 82 -7.51 10.37 -16.62
N TRP A 83 -7.26 11.45 -15.87
CA TRP A 83 -6.55 11.41 -14.60
C TRP A 83 -7.30 10.61 -13.55
N ASP A 84 -8.59 10.88 -13.36
CA ASP A 84 -9.49 10.20 -12.43
C ASP A 84 -9.52 8.69 -12.67
N LYS A 85 -9.73 8.26 -13.93
CA LYS A 85 -9.66 6.85 -14.32
C LYS A 85 -8.29 6.22 -14.07
N SER A 86 -7.21 6.99 -14.20
CA SER A 86 -5.85 6.51 -13.98
C SER A 86 -5.56 6.32 -12.49
N THR A 87 -5.93 7.30 -11.66
CA THR A 87 -5.78 7.25 -10.20
C THR A 87 -6.63 6.15 -9.59
N ASP A 88 -7.87 5.97 -10.06
CA ASP A 88 -8.74 4.88 -9.64
C ASP A 88 -8.11 3.51 -9.91
N ARG A 89 -7.52 3.31 -11.09
CA ARG A 89 -6.83 2.06 -11.41
C ARG A 89 -5.61 1.83 -10.51
N ILE A 90 -4.92 2.88 -10.08
CA ILE A 90 -3.78 2.79 -9.17
C ILE A 90 -4.27 2.44 -7.76
N ASP A 91 -5.33 3.07 -7.24
CA ASP A 91 -5.87 2.74 -5.92
C ASP A 91 -6.50 1.33 -5.90
N GLN A 92 -7.28 0.97 -6.93
CA GLN A 92 -7.87 -0.36 -7.07
C GLN A 92 -6.82 -1.47 -7.09
N ARG A 93 -5.63 -1.22 -7.67
CA ARG A 93 -4.57 -2.23 -7.75
C ARG A 93 -3.63 -2.20 -6.53
N TRP A 94 -3.11 -1.03 -6.20
CA TRP A 94 -2.05 -0.88 -5.20
C TRP A 94 -2.58 -0.48 -3.83
N GLY A 95 -3.64 0.34 -3.79
CA GLY A 95 -4.31 0.71 -2.55
C GLY A 95 -5.09 -0.46 -1.95
N GLU A 96 -5.79 -1.26 -2.77
CA GLU A 96 -6.45 -2.48 -2.29
C GLU A 96 -5.45 -3.52 -1.78
N GLY A 97 -4.30 -3.69 -2.46
CA GLY A 97 -3.21 -4.56 -2.00
C GLY A 97 -2.70 -4.15 -0.62
N ALA A 98 -2.33 -2.87 -0.45
CA ALA A 98 -1.84 -2.36 0.82
C ALA A 98 -2.88 -2.46 1.97
N ARG A 99 -4.17 -2.27 1.66
CA ARG A 99 -5.26 -2.48 2.63
C ARG A 99 -5.45 -3.96 2.97
N GLY A 100 -5.28 -4.85 2.01
CA GLY A 100 -5.31 -6.30 2.20
C GLY A 100 -4.21 -6.79 3.13
N GLU A 101 -2.96 -6.41 2.86
CA GLU A 101 -1.80 -6.68 3.73
C GLU A 101 -2.00 -6.13 5.14
N SER A 102 -2.55 -4.91 5.27
CA SER A 102 -2.84 -4.32 6.58
C SER A 102 -3.89 -5.13 7.37
N LYS A 103 -4.90 -5.68 6.70
CA LYS A 103 -5.92 -6.53 7.33
C LYS A 103 -5.35 -7.88 7.78
N VAL A 104 -4.54 -8.52 6.94
CA VAL A 104 -3.84 -9.77 7.26
C VAL A 104 -2.91 -9.55 8.46
N GLY A 105 -2.11 -8.48 8.43
CA GLY A 105 -1.24 -8.10 9.54
C GLY A 105 -2.01 -7.93 10.86
N ALA A 106 -3.13 -7.20 10.83
CA ALA A 106 -3.96 -7.02 12.03
C ALA A 106 -4.54 -8.33 12.58
N GLU A 107 -4.88 -9.30 11.72
CA GLU A 107 -5.36 -10.61 12.15
C GLU A 107 -4.23 -11.45 12.77
N LEU A 108 -3.04 -11.45 12.14
CA LEU A 108 -1.86 -12.12 12.65
C LEU A 108 -1.39 -11.55 13.98
N GLU A 109 -1.41 -10.22 14.13
CA GLU A 109 -1.02 -9.54 15.36
C GLU A 109 -1.81 -10.06 16.58
N ARG A 110 -3.09 -10.47 16.41
CA ARG A 110 -3.91 -11.06 17.49
C ARG A 110 -3.34 -12.35 18.07
N LEU A 111 -2.54 -13.08 17.29
CA LEU A 111 -1.86 -14.31 17.73
C LEU A 111 -0.84 -14.05 18.85
N HIS A 112 -0.52 -12.78 19.17
CA HIS A 112 0.26 -12.43 20.34
C HIS A 112 -0.30 -13.02 21.65
N LYS A 113 -1.63 -13.21 21.73
CA LYS A 113 -2.32 -13.83 22.86
C LYS A 113 -2.05 -15.34 22.97
N GLN A 114 -1.61 -15.95 21.88
CA GLN A 114 -1.41 -17.39 21.72
C GLN A 114 0.09 -17.75 21.66
N GLY A 115 0.98 -16.82 22.06
CA GLY A 115 2.41 -17.08 22.12
C GLY A 115 3.20 -16.65 20.89
N PHE A 116 2.56 -16.07 19.87
CA PHE A 116 3.25 -15.71 18.63
C PHE A 116 3.93 -14.34 18.69
N TYR A 117 5.14 -14.28 18.14
CA TYR A 117 5.80 -13.04 17.76
C TYR A 117 5.65 -12.82 16.24
N VAL A 118 5.12 -11.66 15.86
CA VAL A 118 4.74 -11.36 14.49
C VAL A 118 5.63 -10.26 13.92
N PHE A 119 6.15 -10.47 12.72
CA PHE A 119 6.96 -9.52 11.97
C PHE A 119 6.33 -9.27 10.60
N HIS A 120 6.57 -8.07 10.08
CA HIS A 120 5.97 -7.60 8.84
C HIS A 120 6.98 -6.85 7.97
N ASP A 121 6.73 -6.88 6.66
CA ASP A 121 7.39 -6.02 5.67
C ASP A 121 8.92 -6.13 5.72
N TRP A 122 9.42 -7.36 5.60
CA TRP A 122 10.86 -7.65 5.63
C TRP A 122 11.40 -7.84 4.21
N ASP A 123 12.30 -6.93 3.81
CA ASP A 123 13.07 -7.07 2.59
C ASP A 123 14.23 -8.07 2.80
N SER A 124 14.14 -9.22 2.16
CA SER A 124 15.13 -10.30 2.24
C SER A 124 16.36 -10.07 1.34
N GLY A 125 16.33 -9.00 0.52
CA GLY A 125 17.26 -8.76 -0.59
C GLY A 125 16.94 -9.57 -1.86
N ARG A 126 16.04 -10.56 -1.77
CA ARG A 126 15.52 -11.34 -2.92
C ARG A 126 14.06 -11.05 -3.24
N GLY A 127 13.34 -10.50 -2.28
CA GLY A 127 11.94 -10.15 -2.35
C GLY A 127 11.48 -9.58 -1.02
N ASN A 128 10.25 -9.08 -1.00
CA ASN A 128 9.58 -8.70 0.23
C ASN A 128 8.91 -9.94 0.82
N VAL A 129 9.06 -10.16 2.12
CA VAL A 129 8.23 -11.07 2.89
C VAL A 129 7.17 -10.22 3.58
N ASP A 130 5.91 -10.40 3.17
CA ASP A 130 4.79 -9.59 3.67
C ASP A 130 4.65 -9.73 5.18
N HIS A 131 4.56 -10.98 5.66
CA HIS A 131 4.51 -11.29 7.07
C HIS A 131 5.22 -12.59 7.39
N PHE A 132 5.78 -12.68 8.59
CA PHE A 132 6.18 -13.95 9.16
C PHE A 132 5.95 -13.97 10.67
N ALA A 133 5.64 -15.14 11.20
CA ALA A 133 5.30 -15.33 12.60
C ALA A 133 6.04 -16.53 13.19
N ILE A 134 6.44 -16.41 14.45
CA ILE A 134 7.09 -17.46 15.22
C ILE A 134 6.24 -17.69 16.47
N GLY A 135 5.70 -18.88 16.62
CA GLY A 135 4.88 -19.27 17.76
C GLY A 135 5.19 -20.69 18.23
N PRO A 136 4.48 -21.17 19.26
CA PRO A 136 4.64 -22.54 19.76
C PRO A 136 4.51 -23.59 18.67
N GLN A 137 3.64 -23.37 17.67
CA GLN A 137 3.34 -24.30 16.58
C GLN A 137 4.43 -24.35 15.49
N GLY A 138 5.29 -23.34 15.40
CA GLY A 138 6.30 -23.28 14.36
C GLY A 138 6.66 -21.89 13.86
N VAL A 139 7.30 -21.87 12.69
CA VAL A 139 7.62 -20.66 11.93
C VAL A 139 6.74 -20.62 10.68
N PHE A 140 6.18 -19.46 10.38
CA PHE A 140 5.22 -19.27 9.30
C PHE A 140 5.63 -18.06 8.47
N ALA A 141 5.59 -18.18 7.15
CA ALA A 141 5.64 -17.05 6.23
C ALA A 141 4.26 -16.91 5.58
N VAL A 142 3.70 -15.70 5.59
CA VAL A 142 2.34 -15.43 5.12
C VAL A 142 2.41 -14.38 4.03
N GLU A 143 2.11 -14.81 2.81
CA GLU A 143 1.93 -13.95 1.64
C GLU A 143 0.46 -13.49 1.59
N ALA A 144 0.21 -12.19 1.39
CA ALA A 144 -1.15 -11.65 1.37
C ALA A 144 -1.59 -11.25 -0.05
N LYS A 145 -2.78 -11.71 -0.47
CA LYS A 145 -3.42 -11.26 -1.71
C LYS A 145 -4.78 -10.62 -1.45
N ALA A 146 -5.04 -9.50 -2.13
CA ALA A 146 -6.29 -8.73 -2.00
C ALA A 146 -7.25 -8.94 -3.18
N LEU A 147 -7.23 -10.13 -3.80
CA LEU A 147 -8.14 -10.44 -4.90
C LEU A 147 -9.55 -10.73 -4.38
N ARG A 148 -10.56 -10.40 -5.19
CA ARG A 148 -11.98 -10.68 -4.93
C ARG A 148 -12.46 -11.84 -5.78
N GLY A 149 -13.49 -12.54 -5.31
CA GLY A 149 -14.10 -13.68 -6.00
C GLY A 149 -13.88 -14.97 -5.23
N GLU A 150 -14.16 -16.09 -5.88
CA GLU A 150 -13.88 -17.43 -5.36
C GLU A 150 -12.52 -17.91 -5.83
N VAL A 151 -11.70 -18.38 -4.90
CA VAL A 151 -10.41 -19.03 -5.16
C VAL A 151 -10.62 -20.54 -5.18
N THR A 152 -10.31 -21.17 -6.31
CA THR A 152 -10.34 -22.63 -6.46
C THR A 152 -8.95 -23.17 -6.77
N CYS A 153 -8.75 -24.46 -6.46
CA CYS A 153 -7.50 -25.17 -6.65
C CYS A 153 -7.72 -26.32 -7.63
N GLU A 154 -7.30 -26.15 -8.88
CA GLU A 154 -7.52 -27.11 -9.97
C GLU A 154 -6.19 -27.48 -10.62
N GLY A 155 -5.89 -28.78 -10.73
CA GLY A 155 -4.68 -29.27 -11.38
C GLY A 155 -3.37 -28.72 -10.79
N GLY A 156 -3.34 -28.45 -9.48
CA GLY A 156 -2.18 -27.85 -8.80
C GLY A 156 -1.97 -26.36 -9.10
N ARG A 157 -2.99 -25.66 -9.60
CA ARG A 157 -2.97 -24.23 -9.88
C ARG A 157 -4.08 -23.51 -9.12
N LEU A 158 -3.85 -22.24 -8.85
CA LEU A 158 -4.83 -21.35 -8.24
C LEU A 158 -5.58 -20.57 -9.31
N LEU A 159 -6.91 -20.63 -9.21
CA LEU A 159 -7.83 -19.87 -10.06
C LEU A 159 -8.62 -18.90 -9.18
N VAL A 160 -9.00 -17.75 -9.75
CA VAL A 160 -9.93 -16.78 -9.16
C VAL A 160 -11.06 -16.55 -10.15
N GLY A 161 -12.28 -16.92 -9.79
CA GLY A 161 -13.43 -16.86 -10.69
C GLY A 161 -13.22 -17.65 -11.99
N GLY A 162 -12.60 -18.84 -11.90
CA GLY A 162 -12.33 -19.72 -13.04
C GLY A 162 -11.18 -19.29 -13.96
N ARG A 163 -10.45 -18.22 -13.62
CA ARG A 163 -9.27 -17.76 -14.38
C ARG A 163 -8.00 -17.88 -13.55
N PRO A 164 -6.82 -18.11 -14.17
CA PRO A 164 -5.56 -18.11 -13.44
C PRO A 164 -5.38 -16.81 -12.64
N VAL A 165 -4.86 -16.94 -11.41
CA VAL A 165 -4.49 -15.78 -10.58
C VAL A 165 -3.58 -14.86 -11.42
N PRO A 166 -3.91 -13.57 -11.56
CA PRO A 166 -3.12 -12.65 -12.36
C PRO A 166 -1.74 -12.41 -11.74
N GLY A 167 -0.70 -12.40 -12.57
CA GLY A 167 0.67 -12.08 -12.17
C GLY A 167 1.60 -13.30 -12.16
N LYS A 168 2.66 -13.23 -11.35
CA LYS A 168 3.58 -14.34 -11.12
C LYS A 168 2.85 -15.47 -10.39
N ASP A 169 3.37 -16.69 -10.52
CA ASP A 169 2.91 -17.84 -9.72
C ASP A 169 2.98 -17.51 -8.22
N VAL A 170 1.82 -17.27 -7.62
CA VAL A 170 1.67 -16.81 -6.25
C VAL A 170 2.04 -17.88 -5.22
N ALA A 171 1.85 -19.17 -5.56
CA ALA A 171 2.27 -20.27 -4.69
C ALA A 171 3.81 -20.36 -4.69
N LYS A 172 4.44 -20.22 -5.86
CA LYS A 172 5.90 -20.16 -5.95
C LYS A 172 6.47 -18.96 -5.19
N GLN A 173 5.79 -17.80 -5.21
CA GLN A 173 6.19 -16.62 -4.44
C GLN A 173 6.14 -16.90 -2.93
N ALA A 174 5.01 -17.37 -2.42
CA ALA A 174 4.85 -17.70 -0.99
C ALA A 174 5.90 -18.73 -0.51
N MET A 175 6.22 -19.72 -1.34
CA MET A 175 7.28 -20.67 -1.04
C MET A 175 8.67 -20.03 -1.01
N GLY A 176 8.97 -19.10 -1.92
CA GLY A 176 10.22 -18.34 -1.93
C GLY A 176 10.40 -17.52 -0.65
N GLU A 177 9.33 -16.88 -0.18
CA GLU A 177 9.32 -16.12 1.07
C GLU A 177 9.52 -17.03 2.30
N ALA A 178 8.89 -18.19 2.34
CA ALA A 178 9.14 -19.19 3.38
C ALA A 178 10.61 -19.63 3.43
N MET A 179 11.25 -19.79 2.27
CA MET A 179 12.68 -20.11 2.19
C MET A 179 13.57 -18.95 2.64
N ASP A 180 13.17 -17.71 2.39
CA ASP A 180 13.87 -16.53 2.89
C ASP A 180 13.78 -16.45 4.42
N VAL A 181 12.60 -16.68 5.00
CA VAL A 181 12.41 -16.74 6.46
C VAL A 181 13.19 -17.90 7.06
N LYS A 182 13.20 -19.08 6.43
CA LYS A 182 13.99 -20.23 6.89
C LYS A 182 15.46 -19.87 7.00
N ARG A 183 16.01 -19.23 5.95
CA ARG A 183 17.40 -18.77 5.94
C ARG A 183 17.65 -17.72 7.03
N LEU A 184 16.74 -16.77 7.22
CA LEU A 184 16.86 -15.77 8.27
C LEU A 184 16.93 -16.39 9.67
N VAL A 185 16.04 -17.35 9.98
CA VAL A 185 16.05 -18.04 11.27
C VAL A 185 17.35 -18.81 11.43
N ARG A 186 17.77 -19.56 10.41
CA ARG A 186 19.04 -20.30 10.43
C ARG A 186 20.26 -19.44 10.66
N GLU A 187 20.37 -18.31 9.98
CA GLU A 187 21.47 -17.37 10.16
C GLU A 187 21.44 -16.66 11.51
N SER A 188 20.27 -16.51 12.14
CA SER A 188 20.10 -15.78 13.40
C SER A 188 20.25 -16.65 14.63
N SER A 189 19.75 -17.90 14.59
CA SER A 189 19.69 -18.81 15.74
C SER A 189 20.46 -20.11 15.56
N GLY A 190 20.93 -20.43 14.34
CA GLY A 190 21.54 -21.71 14.02
C GLY A 190 20.54 -22.87 13.85
N LEU A 191 19.25 -22.63 14.10
CA LEU A 191 18.18 -23.63 13.92
C LEU A 191 17.78 -23.75 12.45
N ASP A 192 17.42 -24.96 11.99
CA ASP A 192 16.88 -25.17 10.63
C ASP A 192 15.40 -25.58 10.69
N PRO A 193 14.48 -24.69 11.10
CA PRO A 193 13.08 -25.04 11.23
C PRO A 193 12.43 -25.31 9.87
N PHE A 194 11.37 -26.11 9.87
CA PHE A 194 10.41 -26.09 8.78
C PHE A 194 9.61 -24.77 8.86
N VAL A 195 9.54 -24.04 7.74
CA VAL A 195 8.73 -22.83 7.64
C VAL A 195 7.50 -23.15 6.81
N HIS A 196 6.33 -22.99 7.42
CA HIS A 196 5.06 -23.17 6.74
C HIS A 196 4.78 -21.96 5.83
N ALA A 197 4.64 -22.22 4.53
CA ALA A 197 4.21 -21.20 3.56
C ALA A 197 2.68 -21.12 3.56
N ILE A 198 2.15 -19.92 3.83
CA ILE A 198 0.73 -19.65 3.83
C ILE A 198 0.44 -18.56 2.80
N LEU A 199 -0.54 -18.81 1.93
CA LEU A 199 -1.08 -17.83 1.01
C LEU A 199 -2.47 -17.42 1.49
N CYS A 200 -2.59 -16.18 1.97
CA CYS A 200 -3.83 -15.65 2.54
C CYS A 200 -4.53 -14.70 1.57
N PHE A 201 -5.75 -15.05 1.16
CA PHE A 201 -6.62 -14.15 0.42
C PHE A 201 -7.48 -13.31 1.36
N SER A 202 -7.20 -12.01 1.43
CA SER A 202 -7.84 -11.07 2.36
C SER A 202 -9.26 -10.63 1.96
N ARG A 203 -9.68 -10.94 0.72
CA ARG A 203 -10.93 -10.46 0.12
C ARG A 203 -11.67 -11.51 -0.73
N ALA A 204 -11.15 -12.73 -0.80
CA ALA A 204 -11.74 -13.82 -1.57
C ALA A 204 -12.27 -14.90 -0.63
N GLU A 205 -13.27 -15.62 -1.10
CA GLU A 205 -13.62 -16.92 -0.53
C GLU A 205 -12.68 -17.97 -1.07
N VAL A 206 -12.31 -18.95 -0.24
CA VAL A 206 -11.31 -19.97 -0.59
C VAL A 206 -11.95 -21.34 -0.49
N SER A 207 -12.08 -21.99 -1.65
CA SER A 207 -12.62 -23.34 -1.83
C SER A 207 -11.49 -24.34 -2.15
N CYS A 208 -10.34 -24.17 -1.47
CA CYS A 208 -9.16 -25.01 -1.62
C CYS A 208 -8.99 -25.90 -0.38
N TYR A 209 -9.26 -27.20 -0.53
CA TYR A 209 -9.20 -28.16 0.59
C TYR A 209 -7.85 -28.87 0.74
N ALA A 210 -6.93 -28.67 -0.22
CA ALA A 210 -5.60 -29.24 -0.20
C ALA A 210 -4.55 -28.14 -0.47
N PRO A 211 -3.32 -28.29 0.07
CA PRO A 211 -2.21 -27.41 -0.28
C PRO A 211 -1.92 -27.41 -1.78
N VAL A 212 -1.55 -26.26 -2.31
CA VAL A 212 -1.07 -26.13 -3.69
C VAL A 212 0.45 -26.23 -3.67
N GLY A 213 0.98 -27.38 -4.08
CA GLY A 213 2.37 -27.74 -3.81
C GLY A 213 2.57 -27.95 -2.31
N ASN A 214 3.29 -27.04 -1.65
CA ASN A 214 3.51 -27.04 -0.20
C ASN A 214 3.02 -25.74 0.46
N VAL A 215 2.13 -25.02 -0.22
CA VAL A 215 1.56 -23.77 0.24
C VAL A 215 0.13 -24.01 0.71
N GLU A 216 -0.12 -23.71 1.97
CA GLU A 216 -1.47 -23.71 2.52
C GLU A 216 -2.20 -22.46 2.04
N VAL A 217 -3.39 -22.64 1.50
CA VAL A 217 -4.18 -21.54 0.93
C VAL A 217 -5.38 -21.30 1.84
N THR A 218 -5.53 -20.06 2.32
CA THR A 218 -6.58 -19.70 3.28
C THR A 218 -7.19 -18.34 2.97
N ASN A 219 -8.36 -18.07 3.53
CA ASN A 219 -8.93 -16.73 3.60
C ASN A 219 -8.58 -16.05 4.94
N LEU A 220 -8.98 -14.79 5.09
CA LEU A 220 -8.73 -14.00 6.30
C LEU A 220 -9.39 -14.61 7.55
N GLY A 221 -10.63 -15.12 7.43
CA GLY A 221 -11.39 -15.66 8.55
C GLY A 221 -10.80 -16.94 9.14
N SER A 222 -10.16 -17.76 8.31
CA SER A 222 -9.52 -19.02 8.71
C SER A 222 -8.02 -18.90 8.97
N LEU A 223 -7.41 -17.72 8.75
CA LEU A 223 -5.97 -17.53 8.86
C LEU A 223 -5.42 -17.93 10.23
N ASN A 224 -6.02 -17.42 11.31
CA ASN A 224 -5.55 -17.74 12.66
C ASN A 224 -5.69 -19.23 12.98
N ARG A 225 -6.77 -19.85 12.53
CA ARG A 225 -6.97 -21.31 12.67
C ARG A 225 -5.85 -22.08 11.97
N ALA A 226 -5.49 -21.68 10.76
CA ALA A 226 -4.42 -22.28 9.99
C ALA A 226 -3.06 -22.24 10.71
N LEU A 227 -2.76 -21.26 11.56
CA LEU A 227 -1.49 -21.26 12.30
C LEU A 227 -1.54 -22.11 13.57
N VAL A 228 -2.72 -22.18 14.22
CA VAL A 228 -2.83 -22.58 15.64
C VAL A 228 -3.24 -24.03 15.82
N GLU A 229 -3.98 -24.62 14.88
CA GLU A 229 -4.40 -26.04 14.94
C GLU A 229 -3.24 -27.04 14.71
N ARG A 230 -2.01 -26.54 14.63
CA ARG A 230 -0.81 -27.36 14.48
C ARG A 230 -0.29 -27.84 15.83
N PRO A 231 0.38 -29.00 15.89
CA PRO A 231 1.06 -29.44 17.10
C PRO A 231 2.11 -28.42 17.55
N GLU A 232 2.21 -28.19 18.86
CA GLU A 232 3.27 -27.37 19.42
C GLU A 232 4.63 -28.05 19.22
N ARG A 233 5.59 -27.29 18.69
CA ARG A 233 6.97 -27.73 18.44
C ARG A 233 8.00 -26.99 19.28
N TYR A 234 7.65 -25.80 19.79
CA TYR A 234 8.55 -24.92 20.52
C TYR A 234 7.93 -24.48 21.84
N SER A 235 8.72 -24.51 22.91
CA SER A 235 8.31 -23.94 24.19
C SER A 235 8.27 -22.40 24.12
N PRO A 236 7.48 -21.73 24.98
CA PRO A 236 7.43 -20.27 25.02
C PRO A 236 8.81 -19.60 25.23
N LYS A 237 9.72 -20.28 25.93
CA LYS A 237 11.10 -19.80 26.15
C LYS A 237 11.92 -19.83 24.86
N GLU A 238 11.80 -20.89 24.06
CA GLU A 238 12.47 -21.02 22.77
C GLU A 238 11.94 -19.99 21.76
N VAL A 239 10.62 -19.85 21.65
CA VAL A 239 9.99 -18.86 20.77
C VAL A 239 10.49 -17.44 21.10
N LYS A 240 10.51 -17.08 22.39
CA LYS A 240 11.04 -15.79 22.85
C LYS A 240 12.53 -15.61 22.54
N ALA A 241 13.35 -16.66 22.67
CA ALA A 241 14.76 -16.62 22.35
C ALA A 241 15.00 -16.40 20.84
N ILE A 242 14.28 -17.13 19.99
CA ILE A 242 14.32 -16.98 18.53
C ILE A 242 13.91 -15.56 18.15
N SER A 243 12.79 -15.07 18.69
CA SER A 243 12.29 -13.71 18.41
C SER A 243 13.32 -12.63 18.74
N ARG A 244 14.01 -12.73 19.88
CA ARG A 244 15.07 -11.77 20.26
C ARG A 244 16.26 -11.78 19.31
N LEU A 245 16.66 -12.96 18.83
CA LEU A 245 17.75 -13.08 17.85
C LEU A 245 17.36 -12.48 16.51
N LEU A 246 16.12 -12.70 16.07
CA LEU A 246 15.56 -12.08 14.87
C LEU A 246 15.50 -10.56 15.00
N GLU A 247 14.99 -10.03 16.12
CA GLU A 247 14.94 -8.60 16.40
C GLU A 247 16.34 -7.96 16.32
N LYS A 248 17.36 -8.61 16.90
CA LYS A 248 18.75 -8.16 16.81
C LYS A 248 19.29 -8.20 15.38
N ARG A 249 18.99 -9.25 14.61
CA ARG A 249 19.45 -9.41 13.22
C ARG A 249 18.80 -8.39 12.28
N LEU A 250 17.52 -8.11 12.48
CA LEU A 250 16.72 -7.24 11.62
C LEU A 250 16.84 -5.76 12.02
N GLY A 251 17.16 -5.46 13.29
CA GLY A 251 17.15 -4.09 13.81
C GLY A 251 15.74 -3.50 13.94
N VAL A 252 14.73 -4.37 14.11
CA VAL A 252 13.31 -4.02 14.22
C VAL A 252 12.63 -4.98 15.18
N SER A 253 11.79 -4.44 16.07
CA SER A 253 10.97 -5.24 16.99
C SER A 253 9.80 -5.92 16.27
N PRO A 254 9.31 -7.05 16.79
CA PRO A 254 8.04 -7.63 16.35
C PRO A 254 6.91 -6.60 16.47
N ALA A 255 5.96 -6.64 15.54
CA ALA A 255 4.76 -5.82 15.54
C ALA A 255 3.88 -6.14 16.75
N ALA A 256 3.75 -7.42 17.08
CA ALA A 256 3.08 -7.92 18.27
C ALA A 256 3.79 -9.15 18.84
N GLY A 257 3.69 -9.34 20.15
CA GLY A 257 4.23 -10.51 20.85
C GLY A 257 3.61 -10.71 22.25
N PRO A 258 3.86 -11.85 22.91
CA PRO A 258 3.43 -12.07 24.29
C PRO A 258 3.94 -10.98 25.23
N GLY A 259 3.02 -10.31 25.93
CA GLY A 259 3.31 -9.15 26.80
C GLY A 259 3.58 -7.84 26.06
N SER A 260 3.55 -7.84 24.73
CA SER A 260 3.74 -6.69 23.84
C SER A 260 2.58 -6.64 22.84
N PRO A 261 1.39 -6.15 23.25
CA PRO A 261 0.24 -6.07 22.35
C PRO A 261 0.58 -5.19 21.13
N PRO A 262 -0.10 -5.41 19.99
CA PRO A 262 0.10 -4.56 18.81
C PRO A 262 -0.10 -3.09 19.16
N ASP A 263 0.59 -2.21 18.43
CA ASP A 263 0.29 -0.79 18.50
C ASP A 263 -1.20 -0.62 18.20
N GLU A 264 -1.93 0.19 18.97
CA GLU A 264 -3.32 0.52 18.58
C GLU A 264 -3.31 0.93 17.11
N PRO A 265 -4.15 0.32 16.25
CA PRO A 265 -4.09 0.52 14.81
C PRO A 265 -4.24 1.99 14.56
N SER A 266 -3.13 2.67 14.25
CA SER A 266 -2.86 4.09 14.52
C SER A 266 -4.00 5.03 14.16
N LYS A 267 -5.12 5.05 14.91
CA LYS A 267 -6.48 5.45 14.49
C LYS A 267 -6.68 5.55 12.97
N VAL A 268 -6.14 4.62 12.15
CA VAL A 268 -5.68 4.87 10.76
C VAL A 268 -5.82 6.35 10.39
N ALA A 269 -5.04 7.22 11.06
CA ALA A 269 -5.34 8.65 11.24
C ALA A 269 -5.88 9.20 9.95
N LYS A 270 -7.22 9.23 9.87
CA LYS A 270 -8.04 9.28 8.66
C LYS A 270 -7.18 9.55 7.42
N PHE A 271 -6.50 8.54 6.84
CA PHE A 271 -5.53 8.85 5.76
C PHE A 271 -6.24 9.23 4.45
N LEU A 272 -7.56 9.02 4.42
CA LEU A 272 -8.53 9.65 3.52
C LEU A 272 -8.64 11.19 3.70
N ILE A 273 -8.04 11.79 4.73
CA ILE A 273 -7.95 13.25 4.91
C ILE A 273 -7.08 13.88 3.84
N ARG A 274 -6.07 13.18 3.32
CA ARG A 274 -5.12 13.83 2.39
C ARG A 274 -5.74 14.10 1.02
N GLU A 275 -6.62 13.22 0.54
CA GLU A 275 -7.46 13.50 -0.63
C GLU A 275 -8.42 14.65 -0.36
N ARG A 276 -9.09 14.64 0.80
CA ARG A 276 -10.00 15.72 1.19
C ARG A 276 -9.31 17.07 1.32
N ASN A 277 -8.07 17.11 1.82
CA ASN A 277 -7.29 18.34 1.95
C ASN A 277 -6.76 18.84 0.61
N VAL A 278 -6.44 17.95 -0.33
CA VAL A 278 -6.09 18.35 -1.70
C VAL A 278 -7.33 18.89 -2.41
N VAL A 279 -8.48 18.21 -2.29
CA VAL A 279 -9.76 18.69 -2.84
C VAL A 279 -10.19 20.01 -2.18
N LEU A 280 -10.06 20.14 -0.85
CA LEU A 280 -10.31 21.39 -0.14
C LEU A 280 -9.35 22.50 -0.56
N ALA A 281 -8.07 22.21 -0.76
CA ALA A 281 -7.10 23.17 -1.28
C ALA A 281 -7.44 23.60 -2.72
N MET A 282 -7.90 22.66 -3.55
CA MET A 282 -8.39 22.94 -4.91
C MET A 282 -9.65 23.81 -4.88
N LEU A 283 -10.62 23.50 -4.01
CA LEU A 283 -11.83 24.31 -3.82
C LEU A 283 -11.51 25.70 -3.30
N CYS A 284 -10.62 25.82 -2.30
CA CYS A 284 -10.16 27.11 -1.79
C CYS A 284 -9.45 27.93 -2.87
N LEU A 285 -8.60 27.31 -3.67
CA LEU A 285 -7.95 28.01 -4.79
C LEU A 285 -8.96 28.45 -5.84
N LEU A 286 -9.94 27.61 -6.16
CA LEU A 286 -11.00 27.93 -7.13
C LEU A 286 -11.86 29.10 -6.64
N VAL A 287 -12.16 29.16 -5.34
CA VAL A 287 -12.82 30.31 -4.71
C VAL A 287 -11.93 31.55 -4.75
N VAL A 288 -10.64 31.44 -4.42
CA VAL A 288 -9.69 32.58 -4.46
C VAL A 288 -9.55 33.12 -5.89
N VAL A 289 -9.45 32.26 -6.89
CA VAL A 289 -9.44 32.65 -8.31
C VAL A 289 -10.76 33.34 -8.66
N SER A 290 -11.90 32.75 -8.28
CA SER A 290 -13.22 33.36 -8.54
C SER A 290 -13.37 34.76 -7.92
N ILE A 291 -12.82 34.97 -6.72
CA ILE A 291 -12.82 36.28 -6.04
C ILE A 291 -11.86 37.26 -6.74
N LEU A 292 -10.65 36.83 -7.08
CA LEU A 292 -9.64 37.68 -7.74
C LEU A 292 -10.08 38.15 -9.13
N PHE A 293 -10.92 37.37 -9.81
CA PHE A 293 -11.41 37.67 -11.17
C PHE A 293 -12.88 38.11 -11.22
N ALA A 294 -13.51 38.39 -10.06
CA ALA A 294 -14.90 38.84 -9.99
C ALA A 294 -15.14 40.16 -10.75
N GLY A 295 -14.15 41.06 -10.75
CA GLY A 295 -14.23 42.35 -11.44
C GLY A 295 -14.20 42.22 -12.97
N THR A 296 -13.36 41.33 -13.50
CA THR A 296 -13.31 41.06 -14.95
C THR A 296 -14.58 40.36 -15.43
N THR A 297 -15.16 39.45 -14.64
CA THR A 297 -16.46 38.83 -14.98
C THR A 297 -17.59 39.84 -14.98
N ALA A 298 -17.62 40.76 -14.01
CA ALA A 298 -18.63 41.83 -13.96
C ALA A 298 -18.52 42.77 -15.18
N ASN A 299 -17.31 43.17 -15.57
CA ASN A 299 -17.09 44.02 -16.73
C ASN A 299 -17.54 43.37 -18.06
N LEU A 300 -17.30 42.06 -18.21
CA LEU A 300 -17.68 41.31 -19.41
C LEU A 300 -19.20 41.16 -19.54
N LEU A 301 -19.89 40.94 -18.42
CA LEU A 301 -21.35 40.95 -18.34
C LEU A 301 -21.91 42.32 -18.70
N GLN A 302 -21.30 43.40 -18.22
CA GLN A 302 -21.71 44.76 -18.53
C GLN A 302 -21.60 45.04 -20.04
N GLN A 303 -20.47 44.67 -20.66
CA GLN A 303 -20.27 44.83 -22.10
C GLN A 303 -21.28 44.02 -22.93
N LEU A 304 -21.63 42.81 -22.51
CA LEU A 304 -22.67 42.00 -23.16
C LEU A 304 -24.05 42.66 -23.06
N VAL A 305 -24.41 43.20 -21.90
CA VAL A 305 -25.66 43.94 -21.70
C VAL A 305 -25.71 45.19 -22.57
N ASP A 306 -24.61 45.93 -22.64
CA ASP A 306 -24.52 47.16 -23.45
C ASP A 306 -24.60 46.85 -24.96
N MET A 307 -23.97 45.76 -25.40
CA MET A 307 -24.09 45.28 -26.77
C MET A 307 -25.52 44.83 -27.10
N TYR A 308 -26.19 44.10 -26.20
CA TYR A 308 -27.58 43.68 -26.38
C TYR A 308 -28.53 44.88 -26.50
N ARG A 309 -28.39 45.87 -25.62
CA ARG A 309 -29.16 47.12 -25.69
C ARG A 309 -28.93 47.88 -26.98
N SER A 310 -27.68 47.89 -27.46
CA SER A 310 -27.32 48.53 -28.73
C SER A 310 -27.95 47.80 -29.92
N ALA A 311 -27.98 46.46 -29.90
CA ALA A 311 -28.65 45.67 -30.93
C ALA A 311 -30.17 45.85 -30.93
N GLU A 312 -30.79 45.94 -29.76
CA GLU A 312 -32.23 46.21 -29.61
C GLU A 312 -32.60 47.62 -30.10
N ALA A 313 -31.74 48.61 -29.88
CA ALA A 313 -31.92 49.98 -30.37
C ALA A 313 -31.80 50.13 -31.90
N ILE A 314 -31.13 49.19 -32.58
CA ILE A 314 -31.02 49.16 -34.05
C ILE A 314 -32.21 48.43 -34.69
N GLY A 315 -32.90 47.58 -33.92
CA GLY A 315 -34.07 46.82 -34.37
C GLY A 315 -35.42 47.53 -34.25
N ASN A 316 -35.48 48.68 -33.57
CA ASN A 316 -36.65 49.57 -33.47
C ASN A 316 -36.46 50.82 -34.34
#